data_AF-A0A0S8KBU3-F1
#
_entry.id   AF-A0A0S8KBU3-F1
#
_cell.length_a   1.000
_cell.length_b   1.000
_cell.length_c   1.000
_cell.angle_alpha   90.00
_cell.angle_beta   90.00
_cell.angle_gamma   90.00
#
_symmetry.space_group_name_H-M   'P 1'
#
loop_
_entity.id
_entity.type
_entity.pdbx_description
1 polymer ?
#
loop_
_entity_poly.entity_id
_entity_poly.type
_entity_poly.pdbx_seq_one_letter_code
_entity_poly.pdbx_strand_id
1 'polypeptide(L)'
;MRFLNANLLITVGIVLAISGPMCAGAGQIEASGRRPSEPNQTVEAMAPSLVAHFHLSGILSESAIVDPFNLAAGQVISLKTLVNRMEQASTDSEVKGVILTFDRMSLGFGQLEEIRESVDRLKAADKKVYVHAEGMNTFEYGLLCAADHLSVAPQSSVWLTGIYAESLYVKELLDKIGIQADFMHIGDYKSAAEMLTHTEPSEPADENVNWLLDGLYGSLVDMIARSRGKTAEQIRALVDDGPYLAEQALEMRLIDAVETREEFLARINADFEGQVRIDNRYGQKKRPQINLANPFAFFTILVEMLKPPQKPQKDAVAVIYVEGVILPGHSQPSLFGQSGAAFSGDIRKALEVATRDSSVKAVVMRVDSPGGSAEASEVILNATRQVQAHKPLIVSMGNVAGSG
;
A
#
# COMPACT_ATOMS: atom_id res chain seq x y z
N MET A 1 -14.18 4.77 -52.60
CA MET A 1 -13.06 5.74 -52.64
C MET A 1 -12.02 5.28 -51.62
N ARG A 2 -10.78 5.06 -52.07
CA ARG A 2 -9.61 4.64 -51.27
C ARG A 2 -9.12 5.78 -50.38
N PHE A 3 -8.74 5.52 -49.12
CA PHE A 3 -7.73 6.20 -48.28
C PHE A 3 -7.76 5.51 -46.90
N LEU A 4 -6.70 5.15 -46.17
CA LEU A 4 -5.27 4.95 -46.40
C LEU A 4 -4.82 4.10 -45.19
N ASN A 5 -4.17 2.96 -45.40
CA ASN A 5 -3.52 2.19 -44.34
C ASN A 5 -2.22 2.90 -43.91
N ALA A 6 -2.02 3.11 -42.61
CA ALA A 6 -0.72 3.48 -42.06
C ALA A 6 -0.38 2.54 -40.89
N ASN A 7 0.56 1.63 -41.17
CA ASN A 7 1.28 0.85 -40.17
C ASN A 7 2.21 1.78 -39.38
N LEU A 8 2.19 1.71 -38.06
CA LEU A 8 3.24 2.29 -37.22
C LEU A 8 4.03 1.14 -36.56
N LEU A 9 5.19 0.83 -37.14
CA LEU A 9 6.23 0.02 -36.51
C LEU A 9 6.96 0.89 -35.48
N ILE A 10 7.02 0.44 -34.22
CA ILE A 10 7.89 1.02 -33.20
C ILE A 10 9.19 0.20 -33.18
N THR A 11 10.28 0.84 -33.61
CA THR A 11 11.64 0.29 -33.56
C THR A 11 12.25 0.59 -32.20
N VAL A 12 12.61 -0.45 -31.44
CA VAL A 12 13.36 -0.34 -30.18
C VAL A 12 14.86 -0.24 -30.51
N GLY A 13 15.46 0.93 -30.25
CA GLY A 13 16.90 1.14 -30.34
C GLY A 13 17.61 0.71 -29.05
N ILE A 14 18.47 -0.30 -29.16
CA ILE A 14 19.39 -0.76 -28.11
C ILE A 14 20.66 0.11 -28.17
N VAL A 15 20.98 0.81 -27.09
CA VAL A 15 22.27 1.50 -26.92
C VAL A 15 23.22 0.60 -26.10
N LEU A 16 24.24 0.08 -26.77
CA LEU A 16 25.38 -0.64 -26.18
C LEU A 16 26.42 0.38 -25.67
N ALA A 17 26.68 0.38 -24.37
CA ALA A 17 27.77 1.15 -23.77
C ALA A 17 29.11 0.43 -23.99
N ILE A 18 30.06 1.15 -24.59
CA ILE A 18 31.42 0.72 -24.90
C ILE A 18 32.31 0.88 -23.66
N SER A 19 33.04 -0.19 -23.34
CA SER A 19 34.06 -0.31 -22.30
C SER A 19 35.25 0.64 -22.51
N GLY A 20 35.64 1.39 -21.48
CA GLY A 20 36.90 2.14 -21.39
C GLY A 20 38.06 1.29 -20.81
N PRO A 21 39.33 1.66 -21.09
CA PRO A 21 40.46 0.73 -21.01
C PRO A 21 41.14 0.66 -19.64
N MET A 22 41.69 -0.52 -19.34
CA MET A 22 42.63 -0.80 -18.27
C MET A 22 43.96 -0.07 -18.51
N CYS A 23 44.47 0.61 -17.48
CA CYS A 23 45.88 0.97 -17.37
C CYS A 23 46.51 0.15 -16.24
N ALA A 24 47.54 -0.61 -16.60
CA ALA A 24 48.39 -1.36 -15.69
C ALA A 24 49.70 -0.61 -15.46
N GLY A 25 50.24 -0.74 -14.24
CA GLY A 25 51.67 -0.78 -13.97
C GLY A 25 52.29 0.46 -13.32
N ALA A 26 52.69 0.32 -12.06
CA ALA A 26 54.08 0.43 -11.62
C ALA A 26 54.16 0.26 -10.08
N GLY A 27 54.93 -0.71 -9.62
CA GLY A 27 55.26 -0.86 -8.21
C GLY A 27 56.41 0.06 -7.80
N GLN A 28 56.57 0.28 -6.49
CA GLN A 28 57.83 0.06 -5.78
C GLN A 28 57.79 0.44 -4.29
N ILE A 29 58.45 -0.41 -3.51
CA ILE A 29 59.29 -0.16 -2.33
C ILE A 29 58.58 0.00 -0.96
N GLU A 30 58.73 -1.07 -0.17
CA GLU A 30 58.71 -1.09 1.28
C GLU A 30 59.81 -0.20 1.87
N ALA A 31 59.44 0.65 2.82
CA ALA A 31 60.37 1.24 3.78
C ALA A 31 59.87 0.97 5.19
N SER A 32 60.60 0.13 5.90
CA SER A 32 60.38 -0.22 7.29
C SER A 32 60.78 0.95 8.20
N GLY A 33 59.80 1.46 8.97
CA GLY A 33 60.02 2.47 10.00
C GLY A 33 59.09 2.22 11.17
N ARG A 34 59.56 1.51 12.20
CA ARG A 34 58.85 1.38 13.48
C ARG A 34 58.74 2.75 14.15
N ARG A 35 57.53 3.32 14.19
CA ARG A 35 57.17 4.37 15.14
C ARG A 35 56.74 3.73 16.47
N PRO A 36 57.03 4.33 17.64
CA PRO A 36 56.54 3.84 18.91
C PRO A 36 55.01 3.90 18.94
N SER A 37 54.38 2.82 19.42
CA SER A 37 52.93 2.71 19.60
C SER A 37 52.44 3.69 20.66
N GLU A 38 51.60 4.64 20.26
CA GLU A 38 50.71 5.34 21.20
C GLU A 38 49.69 4.35 21.79
N PRO A 39 49.28 4.52 23.05
CA PRO A 39 48.31 3.63 23.68
C PRO A 39 46.98 3.70 22.91
N ASN A 40 46.63 2.56 22.31
CA ASN A 40 45.38 2.33 21.60
C ASN A 40 44.22 2.47 22.60
N GLN A 41 43.69 3.68 22.76
CA GLN A 41 42.35 3.85 23.26
C GLN A 41 41.43 3.30 22.17
N THR A 42 41.06 2.03 22.31
CA THR A 42 39.89 1.49 21.63
C THR A 42 38.69 2.28 22.12
N VAL A 43 38.40 3.40 21.45
CA VAL A 43 37.04 3.93 21.40
C VAL A 43 36.25 2.80 20.77
N GLU A 44 35.45 2.09 21.58
CA GLU A 44 34.43 1.19 21.02
C GLU A 44 33.62 2.03 20.03
N ALA A 45 33.81 1.77 18.75
CA ALA A 45 33.04 2.44 17.71
C ALA A 45 31.57 2.13 18.01
N MET A 46 30.83 3.16 18.44
CA MET A 46 29.40 3.01 18.72
C MET A 46 28.74 2.37 17.51
N ALA A 47 28.02 1.28 17.75
CA ALA A 47 27.29 0.60 16.69
C ALA A 47 26.32 1.61 16.04
N PRO A 48 26.24 1.64 14.69
CA PRO A 48 25.43 2.64 14.01
C PRO A 48 23.96 2.48 14.38
N SER A 49 23.29 3.60 14.61
CA SER A 49 21.85 3.63 14.91
C SER A 49 21.07 3.05 13.73
N LEU A 50 20.23 2.03 13.99
CA LEU A 50 19.43 1.41 12.94
C LEU A 50 18.20 2.27 12.65
N VAL A 51 18.02 2.63 11.38
CA VAL A 51 16.81 3.29 10.88
C VAL A 51 16.11 2.35 9.91
N ALA A 52 14.88 1.96 10.25
CA ALA A 52 14.07 1.12 9.38
C ALA A 52 13.47 1.96 8.25
N HIS A 53 13.58 1.51 7.00
CA HIS A 53 12.99 2.21 5.87
C HIS A 53 11.84 1.40 5.27
N PHE A 54 10.67 2.03 5.21
CA PHE A 54 9.48 1.51 4.52
C PHE A 54 9.25 2.33 3.26
N HIS A 55 9.49 1.68 2.13
CA HIS A 55 9.15 2.22 0.82
C HIS A 55 7.73 1.79 0.46
N LEU A 56 6.82 2.76 0.42
CA LEU A 56 5.41 2.59 0.08
C LEU A 56 5.26 2.76 -1.43
N SER A 57 5.39 1.66 -2.17
CA SER A 57 5.16 1.64 -3.62
C SER A 57 4.36 0.42 -4.08
N GLY A 58 3.79 0.53 -5.28
CA GLY A 58 3.04 -0.54 -5.92
C GLY A 58 1.58 -0.64 -5.46
N ILE A 59 1.05 -1.87 -5.38
CA ILE A 59 -0.34 -2.12 -5.01
C ILE A 59 -0.38 -2.67 -3.58
N LEU A 60 -1.19 -2.06 -2.73
CA LEU A 60 -1.47 -2.58 -1.40
C LEU A 60 -2.73 -3.46 -1.44
N SER A 61 -2.56 -4.75 -1.13
CA SER A 61 -3.65 -5.72 -1.07
C SER A 61 -4.03 -6.03 0.37
N GLU A 62 -5.29 -6.36 0.62
CA GLU A 62 -5.73 -6.84 1.93
C GLU A 62 -5.17 -8.23 2.23
N SER A 63 -5.32 -9.13 1.26
CA SER A 63 -4.88 -10.50 1.36
C SER A 63 -3.39 -10.67 1.07
N ALA A 64 -2.83 -11.79 1.53
CA ALA A 64 -1.51 -12.19 1.10
C ALA A 64 -1.61 -12.72 -0.33
N ILE A 65 -1.33 -11.89 -1.33
CA ILE A 65 -1.19 -12.39 -2.71
C ILE A 65 -0.06 -13.41 -2.73
N VAL A 66 -0.42 -14.63 -3.12
CA VAL A 66 0.54 -15.72 -3.32
C VAL A 66 1.21 -15.50 -4.67
N ASP A 67 2.19 -14.59 -4.72
CA ASP A 67 3.17 -14.50 -5.79
C ASP A 67 4.56 -14.89 -5.24
N PRO A 68 4.79 -16.19 -5.00
CA PRO A 68 6.05 -16.68 -4.41
C PRO A 68 7.29 -16.35 -5.25
N PHE A 69 7.13 -15.96 -6.52
CA PHE A 69 8.22 -15.74 -7.47
C PHE A 69 8.32 -14.30 -7.97
N ASN A 70 7.44 -13.40 -7.52
CA ASN A 70 7.39 -12.00 -7.95
C ASN A 70 7.29 -11.87 -9.48
N LEU A 71 6.46 -12.73 -10.09
CA LEU A 71 6.24 -12.76 -11.54
C LEU A 71 5.16 -11.77 -11.97
N ALA A 72 4.38 -11.23 -11.04
CA ALA A 72 3.41 -10.18 -11.31
C ALA A 72 4.11 -8.87 -11.72
N ALA A 73 3.49 -8.16 -12.69
CA ALA A 73 3.91 -6.83 -13.07
C ALA A 73 3.50 -5.85 -11.96
N GLY A 74 4.46 -5.49 -11.08
CA GLY A 74 4.26 -4.58 -9.96
C GLY A 74 4.55 -5.24 -8.62
N GLN A 75 5.07 -4.46 -7.66
CA GLN A 75 5.23 -4.95 -6.30
C GLN A 75 3.87 -4.94 -5.62
N VAL A 76 3.32 -6.13 -5.35
CA VAL A 76 2.15 -6.25 -4.46
C VAL A 76 2.65 -6.56 -3.06
N ILE A 77 2.24 -5.72 -2.11
CA ILE A 77 2.49 -5.91 -0.69
C ILE A 77 1.13 -6.09 0.01
N SER A 78 1.04 -7.00 0.98
CA SER A 78 -0.17 -7.07 1.80
C SER A 78 -0.11 -6.06 2.94
N LEU A 79 -1.22 -5.37 3.20
CA LEU A 79 -1.37 -4.41 4.29
C LEU A 79 -0.94 -5.00 5.63
N LYS A 80 -1.43 -6.20 5.94
CA LYS A 80 -1.04 -6.92 7.17
C LYS A 80 0.47 -7.12 7.27
N THR A 81 1.17 -7.41 6.17
CA THR A 81 2.63 -7.57 6.19
C THR A 81 3.32 -6.24 6.45
N LEU A 82 2.86 -5.15 5.83
CA LEU A 82 3.39 -3.82 6.06
C LEU A 82 3.19 -3.38 7.52
N VAL A 83 1.96 -3.44 8.02
CA VAL A 83 1.58 -3.08 9.39
C VAL A 83 2.37 -3.91 10.41
N ASN A 84 2.48 -5.23 10.22
CA ASN A 84 3.27 -6.08 11.13
C ASN A 84 4.76 -5.72 11.12
N ARG A 85 5.33 -5.30 9.99
CA ARG A 85 6.73 -4.87 9.94
C ARG A 85 6.91 -3.52 10.63
N MET A 86 5.94 -2.61 10.55
CA MET A 86 5.95 -1.35 11.30
C MET A 86 5.79 -1.59 12.81
N GLU A 87 4.92 -2.53 13.22
CA GLU A 87 4.79 -2.97 14.62
C GLU A 87 6.06 -3.69 15.13
N GLN A 88 6.73 -4.45 14.27
CA GLN A 88 8.05 -5.00 14.62
C GLN A 88 9.05 -3.87 14.87
N ALA A 89 9.07 -2.84 14.02
CA ALA A 89 9.96 -1.69 14.21
C ALA A 89 9.63 -0.87 15.46
N SER A 90 8.37 -0.79 15.90
CA SER A 90 8.00 -0.09 17.14
C SER A 90 8.55 -0.80 18.38
N THR A 91 8.58 -2.14 18.37
CA THR A 91 9.02 -2.97 19.51
C THR A 91 10.50 -3.35 19.48
N ASP A 92 11.18 -3.17 18.34
CA ASP A 92 12.60 -3.45 18.19
C ASP A 92 13.46 -2.37 18.87
N SER A 93 14.28 -2.78 19.84
CA SER A 93 15.14 -1.86 20.59
C SER A 93 16.35 -1.37 19.79
N GLU A 94 16.74 -2.07 18.71
CA GLU A 94 17.82 -1.65 17.81
C GLU A 94 17.36 -0.51 16.90
N VAL A 95 16.09 -0.51 16.48
CA VAL A 95 15.50 0.54 15.64
C VAL A 95 15.35 1.83 16.44
N LYS A 96 15.99 2.91 16.00
CA LYS A 96 15.94 4.24 16.63
C LYS A 96 15.07 5.24 15.87
N GLY A 97 14.84 4.99 14.59
CA GLY A 97 13.98 5.82 13.74
C GLY A 97 13.44 5.07 12.55
N VAL A 98 12.50 5.70 11.87
CA VAL A 98 11.82 5.17 10.69
C VAL A 98 11.84 6.20 9.58
N ILE A 99 12.19 5.76 8.36
CA ILE A 99 11.96 6.53 7.14
C ILE A 99 10.74 5.94 6.44
N LEU A 100 9.82 6.80 6.04
CA LEU A 100 8.70 6.48 5.17
C LEU A 100 8.88 7.22 3.85
N THR A 101 8.99 6.49 2.74
CA THR A 101 8.95 7.09 1.40
C THR A 101 7.71 6.60 0.67
N PHE A 102 7.13 7.46 -0.16
CA PHE A 102 5.95 7.15 -0.95
C PHE A 102 6.28 7.27 -2.43
N ASP A 103 6.07 6.20 -3.19
CA ASP A 103 6.18 6.18 -4.64
C ASP A 103 4.91 5.55 -5.23
N ARG A 104 3.89 6.42 -5.39
CA ARG A 104 2.66 6.14 -6.14
C ARG A 104 1.98 4.84 -5.72
N MET A 105 1.96 4.54 -4.42
CA MET A 105 1.24 3.39 -3.91
C MET A 105 -0.26 3.63 -4.08
N SER A 106 -0.97 2.66 -4.64
CA SER A 106 -2.43 2.69 -4.67
C SER A 106 -2.98 2.30 -3.29
N LEU A 107 -3.74 3.19 -2.67
CA LEU A 107 -4.31 3.04 -1.33
C LEU A 107 -5.77 3.46 -1.33
N GLY A 108 -6.61 2.73 -0.60
CA GLY A 108 -7.93 3.23 -0.19
C GLY A 108 -7.90 3.90 1.19
N PHE A 109 -9.00 4.56 1.56
CA PHE A 109 -9.12 5.31 2.81
C PHE A 109 -8.93 4.47 4.07
N GLY A 110 -9.54 3.28 4.15
CA GLY A 110 -9.40 2.41 5.34
C GLY A 110 -7.96 1.93 5.51
N GLN A 111 -7.26 1.68 4.40
CA GLN A 111 -5.83 1.32 4.42
C GLN A 111 -4.96 2.50 4.85
N LEU A 112 -5.28 3.71 4.38
CA LEU A 112 -4.60 4.94 4.79
C LEU A 112 -4.67 5.13 6.31
N GLU A 113 -5.87 4.98 6.90
CA GLU A 113 -6.06 5.09 8.35
C GLU A 113 -5.26 4.03 9.11
N GLU A 114 -5.28 2.75 8.67
CA GLU A 114 -4.54 1.67 9.32
C GLU A 114 -3.01 1.88 9.27
N ILE A 115 -2.50 2.45 8.17
CA ILE A 115 -1.08 2.83 8.08
C ILE A 115 -0.79 4.02 9.00
N ARG A 116 -1.67 5.03 9.07
CA ARG A 116 -1.50 6.17 10.00
C ARG A 116 -1.48 5.71 11.46
N GLU A 117 -2.35 4.79 11.87
CA GLU A 117 -2.30 4.19 13.20
C GLU A 117 -0.97 3.48 13.49
N SER A 118 -0.35 2.91 12.45
CA SER A 118 0.98 2.31 12.56
C SER A 118 2.07 3.38 12.71
N VAL A 119 1.94 4.54 12.06
CA VAL A 119 2.81 5.71 12.27
C VAL A 119 2.66 6.23 13.70
N ASP A 120 1.44 6.37 14.20
CA ASP A 120 1.18 6.84 15.57
C ASP A 120 1.78 5.88 16.61
N ARG A 121 1.70 4.55 16.39
CA ARG A 121 2.35 3.54 17.24
C ARG A 121 3.86 3.62 17.23
N LEU A 122 4.49 3.88 16.08
CA LEU A 122 5.92 4.10 16.00
C LEU A 122 6.34 5.30 16.86
N LYS A 123 5.62 6.41 16.75
CA LYS A 123 5.87 7.63 17.52
C LYS A 123 5.65 7.41 19.02
N ALA A 124 4.58 6.71 19.39
CA ALA A 124 4.29 6.36 20.78
C ALA A 124 5.36 5.43 21.39
N ALA A 125 6.07 4.67 20.56
CA ALA A 125 7.22 3.85 20.94
C ALA A 125 8.57 4.59 20.87
N ASP A 126 8.53 5.94 20.84
CA ASP A 126 9.69 6.83 20.81
C ASP A 126 10.59 6.62 19.57
N LYS A 127 10.00 6.16 18.45
CA LYS A 127 10.69 6.08 17.16
C LYS A 127 10.41 7.36 16.39
N LYS A 128 11.47 8.13 16.09
CA LYS A 128 11.35 9.30 15.20
C LYS A 128 10.97 8.86 13.79
N VAL A 129 9.91 9.42 13.22
CA VAL A 129 9.41 9.12 11.87
C VAL A 129 9.74 10.26 10.91
N TYR A 130 10.47 9.96 9.83
CA TYR A 130 10.91 10.90 8.82
C TYR A 130 10.27 10.60 7.47
N VAL A 131 9.80 11.63 6.78
CA VAL A 131 9.32 11.57 5.40
C VAL A 131 10.08 12.59 4.56
N HIS A 132 10.48 12.16 3.38
CA HIS A 132 10.92 13.05 2.30
C HIS A 132 10.17 12.69 1.02
N ALA A 133 9.57 13.69 0.36
CA ALA A 133 8.76 13.48 -0.83
C ALA A 133 9.12 14.44 -1.97
N GLU A 134 8.91 13.99 -3.21
CA GLU A 134 9.14 14.80 -4.42
C GLU A 134 7.88 15.55 -4.90
N GLY A 135 6.85 15.56 -4.06
CA GLY A 135 5.53 16.11 -4.30
C GLY A 135 4.48 15.23 -3.65
N MET A 136 3.28 15.76 -3.42
CA MET A 136 2.18 14.96 -2.89
C MET A 136 0.81 15.56 -3.16
N ASN A 137 -0.20 14.70 -3.30
CA ASN A 137 -1.62 15.08 -3.35
C ASN A 137 -2.27 15.09 -1.96
N THR A 138 -3.54 15.51 -1.87
CA THR A 138 -4.33 15.55 -0.62
C THR A 138 -4.31 14.23 0.16
N PHE A 139 -4.44 13.09 -0.53
CA PHE A 139 -4.47 11.77 0.09
C PHE A 139 -3.10 11.38 0.67
N GLU A 140 -2.05 11.55 -0.12
CA GLU A 140 -0.67 11.29 0.29
C GLU A 140 -0.27 12.20 1.46
N TYR A 141 -0.61 13.48 1.38
CA TYR A 141 -0.38 14.42 2.47
C TYR A 141 -1.15 14.01 3.73
N GLY A 142 -2.41 13.60 3.57
CA GLY A 142 -3.26 13.06 4.62
C GLY A 142 -2.63 11.89 5.38
N LEU A 143 -1.75 11.08 4.75
CA LEU A 143 -0.95 10.05 5.41
C LEU A 143 0.37 10.61 5.97
N LEU A 144 1.16 11.24 5.11
CA LEU A 144 2.56 11.55 5.36
C LEU A 144 2.77 12.67 6.38
N CYS A 145 1.79 13.56 6.56
CA CYS A 145 1.87 14.62 7.57
C CYS A 145 1.88 14.11 9.02
N ALA A 146 1.59 12.81 9.28
CA ALA A 146 1.74 12.23 10.61
C ALA A 146 3.18 12.09 11.09
N ALA A 147 4.17 12.14 10.19
CA ALA A 147 5.58 12.04 10.54
C ALA A 147 6.02 13.13 11.53
N ASP A 148 7.11 12.89 12.25
CA ASP A 148 7.74 13.92 13.11
C ASP A 148 8.45 14.99 12.27
N HIS A 149 8.97 14.59 11.11
CA HIS A 149 9.60 15.47 10.14
C HIS A 149 9.12 15.10 8.73
N LEU A 150 8.39 16.02 8.11
CA LEU A 150 7.96 15.95 6.72
C LEU A 150 8.68 17.02 5.91
N SER A 151 9.52 16.59 4.97
CA SER A 151 10.14 17.49 3.99
C SER A 151 9.76 17.17 2.55
N VAL A 152 9.90 18.19 1.70
CA VAL A 152 9.73 18.05 0.25
C VAL A 152 10.96 18.56 -0.48
N ALA A 153 11.20 18.02 -1.67
CA ALA A 153 12.30 18.45 -2.52
C ALA A 153 12.13 19.92 -2.98
N PRO A 154 13.23 20.66 -3.23
CA PRO A 154 13.14 21.99 -3.82
C PRO A 154 12.39 21.96 -5.15
N GLN A 155 11.60 23.00 -5.43
CA GLN A 155 10.76 23.12 -6.63
C GLN A 155 9.60 22.11 -6.74
N SER A 156 9.40 21.23 -5.75
CA SER A 156 8.20 20.40 -5.65
C SER A 156 6.99 21.21 -5.19
N SER A 157 5.82 20.56 -5.21
CA SER A 157 4.54 21.14 -4.79
C SER A 157 3.74 20.19 -3.90
N VAL A 158 2.95 20.77 -3.01
CA VAL A 158 1.97 20.09 -2.16
C VAL A 158 0.58 20.43 -2.70
N TRP A 159 -0.04 19.46 -3.35
CA TRP A 159 -1.37 19.54 -3.95
C TRP A 159 -2.45 19.23 -2.91
N LEU A 160 -2.50 20.07 -1.88
CA LEU A 160 -3.57 20.04 -0.88
C LEU A 160 -4.76 20.81 -1.45
N THR A 161 -5.59 20.14 -2.24
CA THR A 161 -6.68 20.75 -3.04
C THR A 161 -8.03 20.05 -2.82
N GLY A 162 -8.17 19.32 -1.71
CA GLY A 162 -9.41 18.61 -1.38
C GLY A 162 -9.56 17.29 -2.11
N ILE A 163 -10.81 16.81 -2.20
CA ILE A 163 -11.18 15.57 -2.89
C ILE A 163 -12.36 15.83 -3.82
N TYR A 164 -12.44 15.07 -4.90
CA TYR A 164 -13.56 15.07 -5.82
C TYR A 164 -13.75 13.66 -6.37
N ALA A 165 -14.95 13.40 -6.91
CA ALA A 165 -15.24 12.18 -7.65
C ALA A 165 -15.81 12.55 -9.01
N GLU A 166 -15.47 11.74 -10.01
CA GLU A 166 -16.05 11.84 -11.35
C GLU A 166 -16.77 10.54 -11.68
N SER A 167 -17.92 10.67 -12.32
CA SER A 167 -18.70 9.53 -12.83
C SER A 167 -18.96 9.72 -14.30
N LEU A 168 -18.69 8.68 -15.09
CA LEU A 168 -18.92 8.67 -16.52
C LEU A 168 -20.37 8.26 -16.81
N TYR A 169 -21.09 9.04 -17.61
CA TYR A 169 -22.43 8.69 -18.11
C TYR A 169 -22.39 8.54 -19.63
N VAL A 170 -22.72 7.34 -20.13
CA VAL A 170 -22.58 6.99 -21.56
C VAL A 170 -23.90 6.74 -22.28
N LYS A 171 -25.05 7.01 -21.64
CA LYS A 171 -26.36 6.75 -22.26
C LYS A 171 -26.49 7.38 -23.65
N GLU A 172 -26.08 8.64 -23.82
CA GLU A 172 -26.15 9.31 -25.13
C GLU A 172 -25.27 8.64 -26.20
N LEU A 173 -24.14 8.07 -25.81
CA LEU A 173 -23.29 7.28 -26.71
C LEU A 173 -24.01 6.01 -27.13
N LEU A 174 -24.63 5.30 -26.19
CA LEU A 174 -25.39 4.07 -26.45
C LEU A 174 -26.56 4.33 -27.40
N ASP A 175 -27.32 5.40 -27.18
CA ASP A 175 -28.43 5.82 -28.05
C ASP A 175 -27.93 6.07 -29.50
N LYS A 176 -26.78 6.74 -29.67
CA LYS A 176 -26.20 7.04 -30.99
C LYS A 176 -25.79 5.79 -31.78
N ILE A 177 -25.41 4.73 -31.10
CA ILE A 177 -25.02 3.45 -31.72
C ILE A 177 -26.15 2.41 -31.74
N GLY A 178 -27.37 2.81 -31.34
CA GLY A 178 -28.55 1.96 -31.35
C GLY A 178 -28.55 0.86 -30.29
N ILE A 179 -27.86 1.07 -29.16
CA ILE A 179 -27.83 0.15 -28.01
C ILE A 179 -28.71 0.72 -26.90
N GLN A 180 -29.55 -0.14 -26.31
CA GLN A 180 -30.35 0.19 -25.13
C GLN A 180 -29.86 -0.63 -23.93
N ALA A 181 -29.52 0.05 -22.84
CA ALA A 181 -29.26 -0.57 -21.55
C ALA A 181 -30.59 -0.93 -20.87
N ASP A 182 -30.76 -2.20 -20.49
CA ASP A 182 -31.95 -2.69 -19.77
C ASP A 182 -31.53 -3.20 -18.39
N PHE A 183 -31.95 -2.48 -17.35
CA PHE A 183 -31.56 -2.73 -15.96
C PHE A 183 -32.79 -2.64 -15.05
N MET A 184 -32.89 -3.60 -14.13
CA MET A 184 -33.84 -3.55 -13.02
C MET A 184 -33.08 -3.25 -11.73
N HIS A 185 -33.60 -2.32 -10.94
CA HIS A 185 -33.09 -2.02 -9.60
C HIS A 185 -34.25 -1.77 -8.63
N ILE A 186 -33.96 -1.90 -7.34
CA ILE A 186 -34.85 -1.53 -6.24
C ILE A 186 -34.02 -0.71 -5.26
N GLY A 187 -34.56 0.44 -4.85
CA GLY A 187 -33.92 1.38 -3.93
C GLY A 187 -33.32 2.58 -4.65
N ASP A 188 -33.68 3.77 -4.18
CA ASP A 188 -33.39 5.05 -4.84
C ASP A 188 -31.88 5.33 -4.95
N TYR A 189 -31.10 4.86 -3.99
CA TYR A 189 -29.64 5.02 -3.97
C TYR A 189 -28.87 3.90 -4.69
N LYS A 190 -29.54 2.98 -5.39
CA LYS A 190 -28.89 1.91 -6.16
C LYS A 190 -28.48 2.39 -7.56
N SER A 191 -27.56 3.35 -7.59
CA SER A 191 -27.23 4.16 -8.78
C SER A 191 -26.19 3.56 -9.74
N ALA A 192 -25.62 2.38 -9.47
CA ALA A 192 -24.56 1.81 -10.31
C ALA A 192 -24.95 1.64 -11.79
N ALA A 193 -26.23 1.41 -12.08
CA ALA A 193 -26.73 1.29 -13.45
C ALA A 193 -26.95 2.64 -14.15
N GLU A 194 -26.95 3.76 -13.41
CA GLU A 194 -27.20 5.10 -13.96
C GLU A 194 -26.15 5.50 -15.00
N MET A 195 -24.90 5.06 -14.84
CA MET A 195 -23.82 5.31 -15.80
C MET A 195 -24.17 4.86 -17.24
N LEU A 196 -25.03 3.85 -17.38
CA LEU A 196 -25.47 3.29 -18.67
C LEU A 196 -26.89 3.73 -19.07
N THR A 197 -27.70 4.16 -18.10
CA THR A 197 -29.15 4.39 -18.29
C THR A 197 -29.55 5.87 -18.23
N HIS A 198 -28.70 6.71 -17.66
CA HIS A 198 -28.91 8.14 -17.46
C HIS A 198 -27.80 8.96 -18.16
N THR A 199 -28.06 10.25 -18.35
CA THR A 199 -27.08 11.20 -18.93
C THR A 199 -26.31 11.98 -17.87
N GLU A 200 -26.80 11.97 -16.62
CA GLU A 200 -26.27 12.66 -15.45
C GLU A 200 -26.75 11.92 -14.18
N PRO A 201 -26.15 12.14 -13.00
CA PRO A 201 -26.59 11.49 -11.76
C PRO A 201 -28.04 11.87 -11.40
N SER A 202 -28.78 10.91 -10.86
CA SER A 202 -30.04 11.19 -10.17
C SER A 202 -29.79 11.99 -8.88
N GLU A 203 -30.82 12.66 -8.36
CA GLU A 203 -30.72 13.39 -7.08
C GLU A 203 -30.25 12.49 -5.91
N PRO A 204 -30.78 11.25 -5.73
CA PRO A 204 -30.24 10.33 -4.74
C PRO A 204 -28.78 9.92 -4.99
N ALA A 205 -28.39 9.71 -6.25
CA ALA A 205 -27.01 9.36 -6.58
C ALA A 205 -26.04 10.50 -6.23
N ASP A 206 -26.40 11.73 -6.56
CA ASP A 206 -25.64 12.94 -6.25
C ASP A 206 -25.55 13.16 -4.74
N GLU A 207 -26.66 13.06 -4.01
CA GLU A 207 -26.68 13.17 -2.55
C GLU A 207 -25.76 12.14 -1.89
N ASN A 208 -25.83 10.87 -2.30
CA ASN A 208 -25.03 9.82 -1.68
C ASN A 208 -23.53 9.96 -1.94
N VAL A 209 -23.14 10.36 -3.15
CA VAL A 209 -21.72 10.60 -3.45
C VAL A 209 -21.20 11.80 -2.66
N ASN A 210 -21.95 12.90 -2.60
CA ASN A 210 -21.55 14.07 -1.81
C ASN A 210 -21.49 13.76 -0.32
N TRP A 211 -22.47 13.03 0.23
CA TRP A 211 -22.46 12.59 1.63
C TRP A 211 -21.23 11.74 1.97
N LEU A 212 -20.86 10.81 1.09
CA LEU A 212 -19.66 10.00 1.26
C LEU A 212 -18.39 10.86 1.21
N LEU A 213 -18.29 11.75 0.22
CA LEU A 213 -17.14 12.65 0.08
C LEU A 213 -17.03 13.60 1.27
N ASP A 214 -18.11 14.15 1.79
CA ASP A 214 -18.11 15.02 2.97
C ASP A 214 -17.54 14.31 4.20
N GLY A 215 -17.94 13.05 4.41
CA GLY A 215 -17.40 12.21 5.49
C GLY A 215 -15.90 11.96 5.33
N LEU A 216 -15.46 11.55 4.15
CA LEU A 216 -14.06 11.27 3.84
C LEU A 216 -13.19 12.53 3.93
N TYR A 217 -13.69 13.66 3.43
CA TYR A 217 -13.04 14.95 3.52
C TYR A 217 -12.93 15.43 4.97
N GLY A 218 -13.99 15.29 5.77
CA GLY A 218 -14.00 15.57 7.20
C GLY A 218 -12.90 14.79 7.93
N SER A 219 -12.79 13.49 7.69
CA SER A 219 -11.73 12.65 8.27
C SER A 219 -10.32 13.12 7.87
N LEU A 220 -10.10 13.50 6.60
CA LEU A 220 -8.81 14.05 6.15
C LEU A 220 -8.46 15.36 6.86
N VAL A 221 -9.42 16.27 6.93
CA VAL A 221 -9.26 17.56 7.61
C VAL A 221 -8.87 17.33 9.07
N ASP A 222 -9.54 16.43 9.78
CA ASP A 222 -9.25 16.12 11.19
C ASP A 222 -7.90 15.42 11.38
N MET A 223 -7.51 14.53 10.46
CA MET A 223 -6.19 13.90 10.47
C MET A 223 -5.08 14.92 10.29
N ILE A 224 -5.21 15.82 9.31
CA ILE A 224 -4.23 16.86 9.01
C ILE A 224 -4.17 17.90 10.14
N ALA A 225 -5.32 18.33 10.63
CA ALA A 225 -5.45 19.30 11.73
C ALA A 225 -4.69 18.83 12.98
N ARG A 226 -4.89 17.58 13.38
CA ARG A 226 -4.17 16.95 14.51
C ARG A 226 -2.67 16.90 14.25
N SER A 227 -2.25 16.49 13.06
CA SER A 227 -0.83 16.35 12.72
C SER A 227 -0.08 17.68 12.64
N ARG A 228 -0.72 18.75 12.16
CA ARG A 228 -0.08 20.07 11.97
C ARG A 228 -0.40 21.09 13.07
N GLY A 229 -1.14 20.70 14.10
CA GLY A 229 -1.52 21.58 15.20
C GLY A 229 -2.38 22.77 14.76
N LYS A 230 -3.33 22.52 13.84
CA LYS A 230 -4.24 23.53 13.26
C LYS A 230 -5.69 23.15 13.58
N THR A 231 -6.60 24.11 13.45
CA THR A 231 -8.06 23.86 13.52
C THR A 231 -8.56 23.30 12.19
N ALA A 232 -9.70 22.60 12.21
CA ALA A 232 -10.35 22.10 11.01
C ALA A 232 -10.65 23.25 10.01
N GLU A 233 -11.08 24.41 10.51
CA GLU A 233 -11.38 25.60 9.71
C GLU A 233 -10.13 26.14 9.01
N GLN A 234 -8.99 26.15 9.70
CA GLN A 234 -7.71 26.54 9.08
C GLN A 234 -7.28 25.55 8.00
N ILE A 235 -7.50 24.25 8.21
CA ILE A 235 -7.18 23.24 7.18
C ILE A 235 -8.10 23.40 5.97
N ARG A 236 -9.40 23.64 6.15
CA ARG A 236 -10.32 23.89 5.04
C ARG A 236 -9.91 25.12 4.22
N ALA A 237 -9.57 26.23 4.89
CA ALA A 237 -9.05 27.41 4.20
C ALA A 237 -7.74 27.12 3.43
N LEU A 238 -6.85 26.31 4.01
CA LEU A 238 -5.63 25.88 3.32
C LEU A 238 -5.92 25.00 2.10
N VAL A 239 -6.96 24.16 2.16
CA VAL A 239 -7.40 23.35 1.03
C VAL A 239 -7.95 24.23 -0.10
N ASP A 240 -8.75 25.24 0.25
CA ASP A 240 -9.39 26.15 -0.73
C ASP A 240 -8.37 27.03 -1.48
N ASP A 241 -7.25 27.37 -0.84
CA ASP A 241 -6.18 28.20 -1.41
C ASP A 241 -5.06 27.40 -2.11
N GLY A 242 -5.10 26.06 -2.03
CA GLY A 242 -4.10 25.20 -2.67
C GLY A 242 -4.15 25.24 -4.20
N PRO A 243 -3.12 24.73 -4.91
CA PRO A 243 -1.93 24.04 -4.41
C PRO A 243 -0.80 24.99 -3.95
N TYR A 244 0.18 24.45 -3.23
CA TYR A 244 1.32 25.20 -2.70
C TYR A 244 2.64 24.75 -3.33
N LEU A 245 3.50 25.70 -3.70
CA LEU A 245 4.92 25.41 -3.92
C LEU A 245 5.60 25.07 -2.59
N ALA A 246 6.74 24.35 -2.64
CA ALA A 246 7.49 23.91 -1.46
C ALA A 246 7.71 25.02 -0.42
N GLU A 247 8.17 26.20 -0.84
CA GLU A 247 8.42 27.33 0.07
C GLU A 247 7.13 27.86 0.72
N GLN A 248 6.03 27.95 -0.05
CA GLN A 248 4.74 28.37 0.48
C GLN A 248 4.20 27.35 1.49
N ALA A 249 4.36 26.05 1.21
CA ALA A 249 3.97 24.99 2.13
C ALA A 249 4.76 25.07 3.45
N LEU A 250 6.05 25.45 3.40
CA LEU A 250 6.87 25.67 4.58
C LEU A 250 6.38 26.90 5.38
N GLU A 251 6.14 28.03 4.71
CA GLU A 251 5.61 29.26 5.31
C GLU A 251 4.27 29.02 6.03
N MET A 252 3.37 28.25 5.40
CA MET A 252 2.07 27.88 5.96
C MET A 252 2.15 26.78 7.03
N ARG A 253 3.36 26.25 7.29
CA ARG A 253 3.63 25.13 8.20
C ARG A 253 2.87 23.85 7.83
N LEU A 254 2.68 23.61 6.54
CA LEU A 254 2.19 22.33 6.01
C LEU A 254 3.30 21.27 6.01
N ILE A 255 4.55 21.70 5.88
CA ILE A 255 5.76 20.86 5.93
C ILE A 255 6.76 21.44 6.92
N ASP A 256 7.84 20.70 7.20
CA ASP A 256 8.85 21.06 8.19
C ASP A 256 10.16 21.55 7.54
N ALA A 257 10.44 21.15 6.30
CA ALA A 257 11.58 21.65 5.53
C ALA A 257 11.39 21.51 4.01
N VAL A 258 12.07 22.40 3.28
CA VAL A 258 12.40 22.21 1.86
C VAL A 258 13.87 21.81 1.81
N GLU A 259 14.17 20.59 1.39
CA GLU A 259 15.54 20.07 1.44
C GLU A 259 15.78 19.03 0.35
N THR A 260 17.01 18.89 -0.15
CA THR A 260 17.35 17.80 -1.07
C THR A 260 17.43 16.47 -0.34
N ARG A 261 17.50 15.36 -1.09
CA ARG A 261 17.70 14.03 -0.52
C ARG A 261 18.98 13.95 0.33
N GLU A 262 20.05 14.60 -0.10
CA GLU A 262 21.33 14.64 0.62
C GLU A 262 21.17 15.38 1.96
N GLU A 263 20.48 16.52 1.96
CA GLU A 263 20.19 17.31 3.16
C GLU A 263 19.29 16.55 4.14
N PHE A 264 18.25 15.87 3.63
CA PHE A 264 17.40 14.98 4.42
C PHE A 264 18.20 13.86 5.11
N LEU A 265 19.08 13.18 4.37
CA LEU A 265 19.93 12.13 4.94
C LEU A 265 20.95 12.70 5.95
N ALA A 266 21.49 13.90 5.68
CA ALA A 266 22.38 14.58 6.61
C ALA A 266 21.67 14.92 7.94
N ARG A 267 20.41 15.36 7.88
CA ARG A 267 19.56 15.60 9.06
C ARG A 267 19.38 14.33 9.89
N ILE A 268 19.02 13.22 9.26
CA ILE A 268 18.83 11.93 9.96
C ILE A 268 20.14 11.50 10.66
N ASN A 269 21.30 11.65 10.00
CA ASN A 269 22.59 11.37 10.62
C ASN A 269 22.86 12.28 11.84
N ALA A 270 22.52 13.57 11.75
CA ALA A 270 22.68 14.52 12.85
C ALA A 270 21.77 14.18 14.04
N ASP A 271 20.53 13.79 13.78
CA ASP A 271 19.54 13.41 14.80
C ASP A 271 19.93 12.17 15.63
N PHE A 272 20.85 11.34 15.11
CA PHE A 272 21.35 10.12 15.76
C PHE A 272 22.86 10.17 16.07
N GLU A 273 23.41 11.38 16.21
CA GLU A 273 24.79 11.63 16.64
C GLU A 273 25.87 10.95 15.75
N GLY A 274 25.59 10.71 14.46
CA GLY A 274 26.55 10.16 13.51
C GLY A 274 26.03 8.98 12.70
N GLN A 275 26.80 7.89 12.62
CA GLN A 275 26.61 6.81 11.64
C GLN A 275 25.22 6.15 11.79
N VAL A 276 24.35 6.40 10.81
CA VAL A 276 23.07 5.70 10.68
C VAL A 276 23.22 4.54 9.71
N ARG A 277 22.71 3.37 10.10
CA ARG A 277 22.51 2.25 9.19
C ARG A 277 21.04 2.22 8.78
N ILE A 278 20.76 2.62 7.54
CA ILE A 278 19.41 2.52 6.97
C ILE A 278 19.19 1.10 6.44
N ASP A 279 18.19 0.41 6.97
CA ASP A 279 17.74 -0.89 6.46
C ASP A 279 16.54 -0.73 5.52
N ASN A 280 16.84 -0.67 4.22
CA ASN A 280 15.86 -0.57 3.13
C ASN A 280 14.93 -1.79 3.01
N ARG A 281 15.21 -2.89 3.71
CA ARG A 281 14.44 -4.13 3.67
C ARG A 281 14.06 -4.61 5.07
N TYR A 282 13.95 -3.69 6.03
CA TYR A 282 13.63 -4.02 7.41
C TYR A 282 12.38 -4.90 7.51
N GLY A 283 12.48 -6.02 8.22
CA GLY A 283 11.40 -6.99 8.41
C GLY A 283 10.93 -7.73 7.14
N GLN A 284 11.57 -7.54 5.98
CA GLN A 284 11.22 -8.29 4.78
C GLN A 284 11.76 -9.73 4.87
N LYS A 285 10.89 -10.71 4.63
CA LYS A 285 11.30 -12.12 4.56
C LYS A 285 12.21 -12.34 3.35
N LYS A 286 13.31 -13.07 3.55
CA LYS A 286 14.17 -13.52 2.45
C LYS A 286 13.35 -14.39 1.49
N ARG A 287 13.22 -13.95 0.24
CA ARG A 287 12.46 -14.66 -0.78
C ARG A 287 13.30 -15.82 -1.35
N PRO A 288 12.71 -16.98 -1.68
CA PRO A 288 13.40 -18.01 -2.42
C PRO A 288 13.85 -17.44 -3.77
N GLN A 289 15.16 -17.41 -4.04
CA GLN A 289 15.65 -17.06 -5.37
C GLN A 289 15.51 -18.30 -6.25
N ILE A 290 14.51 -18.30 -7.14
CA ILE A 290 14.43 -19.33 -8.16
C ILE A 290 15.36 -18.97 -9.30
N ASN A 291 16.37 -19.80 -9.50
CA ASN A 291 17.15 -19.78 -10.73
C ASN A 291 16.33 -20.42 -11.85
N LEU A 292 15.71 -19.60 -12.70
CA LEU A 292 14.91 -20.04 -13.86
C LEU A 292 15.74 -20.83 -14.89
N ALA A 293 17.08 -20.80 -14.81
CA ALA A 293 17.95 -21.64 -15.62
C ALA A 293 18.04 -23.09 -15.11
N ASN A 294 17.51 -23.40 -13.91
CA ASN A 294 17.46 -24.75 -13.38
C ASN A 294 16.24 -25.51 -13.97
N PRO A 295 16.42 -26.65 -14.67
CA PRO A 295 15.32 -27.43 -15.22
C PRO A 295 14.34 -27.99 -14.15
N PHE A 296 14.74 -28.03 -12.88
CA PHE A 296 13.87 -28.43 -11.77
C PHE A 296 13.14 -27.27 -11.08
N ALA A 297 13.41 -26.01 -11.47
CA ALA A 297 12.74 -24.83 -10.90
C ALA A 297 11.22 -24.94 -10.96
N PHE A 298 10.68 -25.37 -12.11
CA PHE A 298 9.24 -25.56 -12.31
C PHE A 298 8.65 -26.61 -11.36
N PHE A 299 9.40 -27.66 -11.03
CA PHE A 299 8.95 -28.68 -10.08
C PHE A 299 8.89 -28.14 -8.64
N THR A 300 9.89 -27.34 -8.23
CA THR A 300 9.87 -26.67 -6.92
C THR A 300 8.69 -25.72 -6.78
N ILE A 301 8.40 -24.96 -7.85
CA ILE A 301 7.23 -24.07 -7.94
C ILE A 301 5.93 -24.86 -7.71
N LEU A 302 5.74 -25.95 -8.45
CA LEU A 302 4.54 -26.77 -8.37
C LEU A 302 4.35 -27.41 -6.99
N VAL A 303 5.42 -27.93 -6.37
CA VAL A 303 5.36 -28.51 -5.03
C VAL A 303 4.96 -27.45 -4.00
N GLU A 304 5.49 -26.24 -4.09
CA GLU A 304 5.15 -25.16 -3.15
C GLU A 304 3.67 -24.75 -3.29
N MET A 305 3.15 -24.66 -4.52
CA MET A 305 1.75 -24.34 -4.79
C MET A 305 0.77 -25.41 -4.27
N LEU A 306 1.20 -26.67 -4.22
CA LEU A 306 0.36 -27.80 -3.79
C LEU A 306 0.47 -28.10 -2.29
N LYS A 307 1.31 -27.39 -1.54
CA LYS A 307 1.44 -27.61 -0.09
C LYS A 307 0.13 -27.26 0.63
N PRO A 308 -0.42 -28.17 1.45
CA PRO A 308 -1.60 -27.85 2.24
C PRO A 308 -1.27 -26.77 3.28
N PRO A 309 -2.24 -25.92 3.66
CA PRO A 309 -2.05 -24.94 4.72
C PRO A 309 -1.65 -25.65 6.02
N GLN A 310 -0.63 -25.11 6.69
CA GLN A 310 -0.17 -25.67 7.96
C GLN A 310 -1.19 -25.37 9.07
N LYS A 311 -1.52 -26.38 9.87
CA LYS A 311 -2.33 -26.19 11.06
C LYS A 311 -1.56 -25.37 12.10
N PRO A 312 -2.23 -24.47 12.83
CA PRO A 312 -1.58 -23.77 13.92
C PRO A 312 -1.19 -24.78 15.02
N GLN A 313 0.02 -24.61 15.57
CA GLN A 313 0.50 -25.46 16.68
C GLN A 313 -0.04 -25.02 18.05
N LYS A 314 -0.71 -23.87 18.13
CA LYS A 314 -1.26 -23.24 19.33
C LYS A 314 -2.64 -22.66 19.03
N ASP A 315 -3.34 -22.22 20.07
CA ASP A 315 -4.59 -21.47 19.93
C ASP A 315 -4.39 -20.25 18.99
N ALA A 316 -5.31 -20.09 18.04
CA ALA A 316 -5.17 -19.12 16.96
C ALA A 316 -6.50 -18.44 16.60
N VAL A 317 -6.40 -17.26 15.98
CA VAL A 317 -7.51 -16.57 15.32
C VAL A 317 -7.34 -16.71 13.81
N ALA A 318 -8.34 -17.26 13.13
CA ALA A 318 -8.32 -17.38 11.68
C ALA A 318 -8.69 -16.03 11.04
N VAL A 319 -7.91 -15.56 10.08
CA VAL A 319 -8.24 -14.39 9.27
C VAL A 319 -8.62 -14.86 7.87
N ILE A 320 -9.86 -14.60 7.46
CA ILE A 320 -10.41 -15.00 6.16
C ILE A 320 -10.70 -13.73 5.38
N TYR A 321 -10.11 -13.61 4.20
CA TYR A 321 -10.21 -12.44 3.34
C TYR A 321 -11.35 -12.58 2.34
N VAL A 322 -12.13 -11.52 2.17
CA VAL A 322 -13.10 -11.30 1.09
C VAL A 322 -12.70 -10.02 0.39
N GLU A 323 -11.82 -10.15 -0.60
CA GLU A 323 -11.21 -9.02 -1.31
C GLU A 323 -11.65 -9.02 -2.77
N GLY A 324 -12.20 -7.89 -3.22
CA GLY A 324 -12.70 -7.69 -4.58
C GLY A 324 -14.12 -8.18 -4.82
N VAL A 325 -14.51 -8.23 -6.09
CA VAL A 325 -15.88 -8.58 -6.51
C VAL A 325 -16.24 -10.00 -6.10
N ILE A 326 -17.41 -10.21 -5.51
CA ILE A 326 -17.89 -11.53 -5.09
C ILE A 326 -18.40 -12.30 -6.29
N LEU A 327 -17.78 -13.45 -6.56
CA LEU A 327 -18.11 -14.33 -7.69
C LEU A 327 -18.46 -15.75 -7.22
N PRO A 328 -19.34 -16.46 -7.94
CA PRO A 328 -19.62 -17.87 -7.67
C PRO A 328 -18.43 -18.75 -8.07
N GLY A 329 -18.34 -19.93 -7.45
CA GLY A 329 -17.35 -20.94 -7.79
C GLY A 329 -16.06 -20.85 -6.96
N HIS A 330 -14.94 -21.25 -7.55
CA HIS A 330 -13.63 -21.29 -6.90
C HIS A 330 -12.61 -20.57 -7.78
N SER A 331 -11.62 -19.95 -7.16
CA SER A 331 -10.47 -19.39 -7.84
C SER A 331 -9.71 -20.47 -8.61
N GLN A 332 -9.14 -20.07 -9.75
CA GLN A 332 -8.21 -20.92 -10.48
C GLN A 332 -6.78 -20.67 -9.99
N PRO A 333 -5.96 -21.72 -9.78
CA PRO A 333 -4.56 -21.54 -9.47
C PRO A 333 -3.86 -20.72 -10.56
N SER A 334 -3.11 -19.69 -10.15
CA SER A 334 -2.37 -18.81 -11.06
C SER A 334 -0.94 -18.62 -10.55
N LEU A 335 0.02 -18.63 -11.49
CA LEU A 335 1.43 -18.35 -11.21
C LEU A 335 1.71 -16.86 -11.00
N PHE A 336 0.80 -15.99 -11.46
CA PHE A 336 0.92 -14.53 -11.37
C PHE A 336 0.13 -13.95 -10.18
N GLY A 337 -0.24 -14.80 -9.21
CA GLY A 337 -1.17 -14.45 -8.13
C GLY A 337 -2.64 -14.65 -8.52
N GLN A 338 -3.51 -14.78 -7.51
CA GLN A 338 -4.95 -14.90 -7.71
C GLN A 338 -5.53 -13.61 -8.27
N SER A 339 -6.52 -13.74 -9.16
CA SER A 339 -7.38 -12.63 -9.58
C SER A 339 -8.00 -11.98 -8.34
N GLY A 340 -7.98 -10.65 -8.23
CA GLY A 340 -8.56 -9.87 -7.12
C GLY A 340 -10.09 -9.94 -7.05
N ALA A 341 -10.65 -11.15 -6.99
CA ALA A 341 -12.06 -11.45 -6.86
C ALA A 341 -12.27 -12.46 -5.72
N ALA A 342 -13.38 -12.31 -5.03
CA ALA A 342 -13.72 -13.08 -3.85
C ALA A 342 -14.65 -14.25 -4.24
N PHE A 343 -14.10 -15.47 -4.35
CA PHE A 343 -14.87 -16.64 -4.78
C PHE A 343 -15.58 -17.33 -3.61
N SER A 344 -16.89 -17.48 -3.70
CA SER A 344 -17.72 -18.02 -2.61
C SER A 344 -17.36 -19.45 -2.19
N GLY A 345 -16.94 -20.30 -3.13
CA GLY A 345 -16.52 -21.67 -2.84
C GLY A 345 -15.26 -21.75 -1.98
N ASP A 346 -14.27 -20.90 -2.27
CA ASP A 346 -13.03 -20.81 -1.50
C ASP A 346 -13.27 -20.23 -0.11
N ILE A 347 -14.05 -19.15 -0.03
CA ILE A 347 -14.39 -18.48 1.24
C ILE A 347 -15.18 -19.44 2.14
N ARG A 348 -16.22 -20.10 1.61
CA ARG A 348 -16.97 -21.12 2.35
C ARG A 348 -16.04 -22.22 2.86
N LYS A 349 -15.15 -22.75 2.01
CA LYS A 349 -14.21 -23.80 2.40
C LYS A 349 -13.29 -23.34 3.52
N ALA A 350 -12.78 -22.11 3.44
CA ALA A 350 -11.95 -21.52 4.50
C ALA A 350 -12.72 -21.38 5.82
N LEU A 351 -13.98 -20.91 5.78
CA LEU A 351 -14.87 -20.81 6.94
C LEU A 351 -15.17 -22.19 7.55
N GLU A 352 -15.43 -23.21 6.73
CA GLU A 352 -15.65 -24.58 7.20
C GLU A 352 -14.40 -25.16 7.89
N VAL A 353 -13.21 -24.98 7.29
CA VAL A 353 -11.94 -25.41 7.89
C VAL A 353 -11.72 -24.72 9.23
N ALA A 354 -11.89 -23.40 9.27
CA ALA A 354 -11.75 -22.62 10.49
C ALA A 354 -12.77 -23.04 11.57
N THR A 355 -13.99 -23.42 11.18
CA THR A 355 -15.02 -23.91 12.10
C THR A 355 -14.64 -25.25 12.72
N ARG A 356 -14.15 -26.20 11.92
CA ARG A 356 -13.81 -27.57 12.36
C ARG A 356 -12.49 -27.67 13.13
N ASP A 357 -11.56 -26.73 12.94
CA ASP A 357 -10.24 -26.79 13.58
C ASP A 357 -10.29 -26.35 15.05
N SER A 358 -10.08 -27.27 16.00
CA SER A 358 -10.14 -26.98 17.44
C SER A 358 -9.06 -26.02 17.94
N SER A 359 -7.97 -25.81 17.19
CA SER A 359 -6.95 -24.81 17.51
C SER A 359 -7.42 -23.38 17.18
N VAL A 360 -8.36 -23.21 16.25
CA VAL A 360 -8.94 -21.91 15.92
C VAL A 360 -10.01 -21.55 16.96
N LYS A 361 -9.81 -20.44 17.68
CA LYS A 361 -10.72 -19.98 18.74
C LYS A 361 -11.70 -18.91 18.30
N ALA A 362 -11.36 -18.15 17.26
CA ALA A 362 -12.21 -17.13 16.67
C ALA A 362 -11.89 -16.97 15.17
N VAL A 363 -12.82 -16.36 14.44
CA VAL A 363 -12.67 -16.03 13.03
C VAL A 363 -12.84 -14.52 12.85
N VAL A 364 -11.88 -13.89 12.17
CA VAL A 364 -11.99 -12.53 11.65
C VAL A 364 -12.20 -12.62 10.14
N MET A 365 -13.30 -12.07 9.66
CA MET A 365 -13.60 -11.91 8.24
C MET A 365 -13.19 -10.50 7.83
N ARG A 366 -12.07 -10.38 7.09
CA ARG A 366 -11.59 -9.10 6.56
C ARG A 366 -12.23 -8.88 5.20
N VAL A 367 -13.11 -7.87 5.09
CA VAL A 367 -13.92 -7.60 3.91
C VAL A 367 -13.47 -6.29 3.27
N ASP A 368 -13.02 -6.38 2.02
CA ASP A 368 -12.82 -5.22 1.14
C ASP A 368 -13.44 -5.53 -0.23
N SER A 369 -14.76 -5.38 -0.33
CA SER A 369 -15.55 -5.81 -1.47
C SER A 369 -16.69 -4.82 -1.80
N PRO A 370 -16.88 -4.47 -3.09
CA PRO A 370 -18.04 -3.72 -3.54
C PRO A 370 -19.30 -4.60 -3.69
N GLY A 371 -19.21 -5.89 -3.31
CA GLY A 371 -20.26 -6.90 -3.50
C GLY A 371 -20.08 -7.67 -4.82
N GLY A 372 -21.18 -8.14 -5.40
CA GLY A 372 -21.15 -8.93 -6.63
C GLY A 372 -22.37 -9.84 -6.75
N SER A 373 -22.15 -11.13 -6.99
CA SER A 373 -23.23 -12.11 -7.11
C SER A 373 -23.97 -12.30 -5.78
N ALA A 374 -25.28 -12.05 -5.80
CA ALA A 374 -26.16 -12.28 -4.64
C ALA A 374 -26.18 -13.76 -4.21
N GLU A 375 -26.20 -14.69 -5.18
CA GLU A 375 -26.17 -16.13 -4.93
C GLU A 375 -24.86 -16.56 -4.24
N ALA A 376 -23.74 -16.04 -4.72
CA ALA A 376 -22.43 -16.30 -4.12
C ALA A 376 -22.35 -15.72 -2.69
N SER A 377 -22.96 -14.57 -2.47
CA SER A 377 -23.01 -13.92 -1.15
C SER A 377 -23.89 -14.69 -0.16
N GLU A 378 -25.02 -15.26 -0.60
CA GLU A 378 -25.86 -16.14 0.23
C GLU A 378 -25.11 -17.42 0.64
N VAL A 379 -24.26 -17.98 -0.23
CA VAL A 379 -23.38 -19.11 0.13
C VAL A 379 -22.42 -18.72 1.25
N ILE A 380 -21.83 -17.52 1.19
CA ILE A 380 -20.93 -17.00 2.22
C ILE A 380 -21.69 -16.71 3.52
N LEU A 381 -22.88 -16.10 3.44
CA LEU A 381 -23.76 -15.82 4.58
C LEU A 381 -24.14 -17.10 5.34
N ASN A 382 -24.48 -18.17 4.61
CA ASN A 382 -24.79 -19.43 5.25
C ASN A 382 -23.56 -20.05 5.93
N ALA A 383 -22.38 -19.95 5.33
CA ALA A 383 -21.13 -20.41 5.93
C ALA A 383 -20.75 -19.60 7.20
N THR A 384 -20.93 -18.28 7.18
CA THR A 384 -20.66 -17.41 8.35
C THR A 384 -21.61 -17.70 9.51
N ARG A 385 -22.89 -17.96 9.25
CA ARG A 385 -23.85 -18.45 10.28
C ARG A 385 -23.38 -19.75 10.95
N GLN A 386 -22.82 -20.67 10.16
CA GLN A 386 -22.25 -21.92 10.72
C GLN A 386 -21.05 -21.66 11.62
N VAL A 387 -20.17 -20.72 11.24
CA VAL A 387 -19.05 -20.30 12.09
C VAL A 387 -19.59 -19.72 13.41
N GLN A 388 -20.52 -18.76 13.32
CA GLN A 388 -21.06 -18.05 14.48
C GLN A 388 -21.72 -18.97 15.50
N ALA A 389 -22.33 -20.07 15.04
CA ALA A 389 -22.92 -21.08 15.93
C ALA A 389 -21.90 -21.84 16.78
N HIS A 390 -20.61 -21.83 16.42
CA HIS A 390 -19.55 -22.58 17.08
C HIS A 390 -18.44 -21.71 17.68
N LYS A 391 -18.19 -20.54 17.08
CA LYS A 391 -17.04 -19.68 17.41
C LYS A 391 -17.40 -18.20 17.23
N PRO A 392 -16.76 -17.28 17.98
CA PRO A 392 -16.85 -15.85 17.69
C PRO A 392 -16.44 -15.55 16.24
N LEU A 393 -17.31 -14.84 15.54
CA LEU A 393 -17.07 -14.31 14.21
C LEU A 393 -17.08 -12.78 14.30
N ILE A 394 -15.99 -12.16 13.87
CA ILE A 394 -15.80 -10.70 13.84
C ILE A 394 -15.64 -10.29 12.38
N VAL A 395 -16.35 -9.25 11.95
CA VAL A 395 -16.13 -8.64 10.64
C VAL A 395 -15.23 -7.42 10.82
N SER A 396 -14.16 -7.36 10.04
CA SER A 396 -13.30 -6.18 9.90
C SER A 396 -13.46 -5.65 8.47
N MET A 397 -13.95 -4.43 8.34
CA MET A 397 -14.19 -3.81 7.03
C MET A 397 -12.95 -3.01 6.63
N GLY A 398 -12.48 -3.20 5.40
CA GLY A 398 -11.42 -2.43 4.76
C GLY A 398 -12.00 -1.18 4.10
N ASN A 399 -11.64 -0.93 2.84
CA ASN A 399 -12.09 0.27 2.13
C ASN A 399 -13.59 0.23 1.80
N VAL A 400 -14.11 -0.95 1.41
CA VAL A 400 -15.51 -1.12 1.03
C VAL A 400 -16.06 -2.43 1.60
N ALA A 401 -17.27 -2.42 2.15
CA ALA A 401 -18.00 -3.64 2.50
C ALA A 401 -19.48 -3.45 2.13
N GLY A 402 -19.72 -3.30 0.82
CA GLY A 402 -20.99 -2.85 0.27
C GLY A 402 -21.71 -3.92 -0.55
N SER A 403 -23.02 -3.79 -0.66
CA SER A 403 -23.94 -4.56 -1.52
C SER A 403 -24.12 -6.06 -1.26
N GLY A 404 -23.04 -6.83 -1.10
CA GLY A 404 -23.05 -8.30 -1.03
C GLY A 404 -23.34 -8.86 0.35
#